data_AF-A0A8K1DDH6-F1
#
_entry.id   AF-A0A8K1DDH6-F1
#
_cell.length_a   1.000
_cell.length_b   1.000
_cell.length_c   1.000
_cell.angle_alpha   90.00
_cell.angle_beta   90.00
_cell.angle_gamma   90.00
#
_symmetry.space_group_name_H-M   'P 1'
#
loop_
_entity.id
_entity.type
_entity.pdbx_description
1 polymer ?
#
loop_
_entity_poly.entity_id
_entity_poly.type
_entity_poly.pdbx_seq_one_letter_code
_entity_poly.pdbx_strand_id
1 'polypeptide(L)'
;MTGEILHRIESAGIDGIKKADLKKAFGKECDDILENLRQKDKVFIEKKGVAYFVWTRDNYILHLTENDTKFKLMLNMVIGVSHSVARLKEHTQNLREDMERISLQENLPQNVDFENVFNKCISEAGTSIGWTPFSKVREKVCETQNLSKEKFYSLASDLVERHRERYEVSSGGQEGIIIRGMVHGFVRNV
;
A
#
# COMPACT_ATOMS: atom_id res chain seq x y z
N MET A 1 10.05 49.58 8.55
CA MET A 1 9.57 49.92 7.20
C MET A 1 9.04 48.72 6.39
N THR A 2 9.85 47.81 5.83
CA THR A 2 9.32 46.69 5.00
C THR A 2 8.31 45.81 5.74
N GLY A 3 8.59 45.46 7.01
CA GLY A 3 7.66 44.68 7.84
C GLY A 3 6.35 45.41 8.16
N GLU A 4 6.40 46.74 8.35
CA GLU A 4 5.20 47.56 8.61
C GLU A 4 4.32 47.69 7.36
N ILE A 5 4.93 47.82 6.18
CA ILE A 5 4.21 47.82 4.89
C ILE A 5 3.51 46.48 4.69
N LEU A 6 4.22 45.37 4.93
CA LEU A 6 3.64 44.03 4.77
C LEU A 6 2.48 43.80 5.75
N HIS A 7 2.67 44.14 7.02
CA HIS A 7 1.61 44.07 8.03
C HIS A 7 0.39 44.92 7.64
N ARG A 8 0.62 46.11 7.07
CA ARG A 8 -0.46 46.99 6.62
C ARG A 8 -1.24 46.40 5.44
N ILE A 9 -0.55 45.73 4.50
CA ILE A 9 -1.18 45.00 3.38
C ILE A 9 -1.97 43.80 3.90
N GLU A 10 -1.40 43.04 4.83
CA GLU A 10 -2.05 41.88 5.44
C GLU A 10 -3.33 42.26 6.18
N SER A 11 -3.29 43.35 6.95
CA SER A 11 -4.44 43.90 7.68
C SER A 11 -5.58 44.37 6.77
N ALA A 12 -5.33 44.59 5.47
CA ALA A 12 -6.37 44.96 4.50
C ALA A 12 -7.19 43.75 4.02
N GLY A 13 -6.77 42.53 4.33
CA GLY A 13 -7.54 41.32 4.03
C GLY A 13 -7.79 41.11 2.53
N ILE A 14 -8.95 40.52 2.22
CA ILE A 14 -9.38 40.13 0.87
C ILE A 14 -9.66 41.31 -0.06
N ASP A 15 -9.96 42.50 0.49
CA ASP A 15 -10.25 43.69 -0.30
C ASP A 15 -8.98 44.34 -0.87
N GLY A 16 -7.85 44.08 -0.22
CA GLY A 16 -6.56 44.65 -0.57
C GLY A 16 -6.48 46.14 -0.28
N ILE A 17 -5.28 46.70 -0.45
CA ILE A 17 -5.02 48.12 -0.22
C ILE A 17 -4.58 48.79 -1.52
N LYS A 18 -5.06 50.01 -1.77
CA LYS A 18 -4.62 50.77 -2.95
C LYS A 18 -3.13 51.10 -2.80
N LYS A 19 -2.38 50.88 -3.87
CA LYS A 19 -0.96 51.23 -3.97
C LYS A 19 -0.71 52.72 -3.67
N ALA A 20 -1.62 53.59 -4.08
CA ALA A 20 -1.55 55.02 -3.80
C ALA A 20 -1.65 55.34 -2.30
N ASP A 21 -2.47 54.60 -1.54
CA ASP A 21 -2.64 54.79 -0.10
C ASP A 21 -1.38 54.34 0.65
N LEU A 22 -0.74 53.25 0.22
CA LEU A 22 0.56 52.84 0.73
C LEU A 22 1.64 53.89 0.45
N LYS A 23 1.70 54.41 -0.79
CA LYS A 23 2.66 55.46 -1.15
C LYS A 23 2.47 56.74 -0.34
N LYS A 24 1.22 57.11 -0.03
CA LYS A 24 0.90 58.25 0.83
C LYS A 24 1.38 58.02 2.27
N ALA A 25 1.27 56.79 2.79
CA ALA A 25 1.65 56.45 4.15
C ALA A 25 3.17 56.25 4.35
N PHE A 26 3.85 55.67 3.36
CA PHE A 26 5.24 55.20 3.49
C PHE A 26 6.24 55.93 2.57
N GLY A 27 5.78 56.89 1.76
CA GLY A 27 6.65 57.74 0.94
C GLY A 27 7.12 57.11 -0.37
N LYS A 28 8.15 57.70 -0.98
CA LYS A 28 8.63 57.37 -2.33
C LYS A 28 9.30 55.99 -2.43
N GLU A 29 9.98 55.55 -1.37
CA GLU A 29 10.67 54.24 -1.30
C GLU A 29 9.69 53.05 -1.29
N CYS A 30 8.40 53.31 -1.06
CA CYS A 30 7.35 52.30 -1.08
C CYS A 30 7.29 51.54 -2.41
N ASP A 31 7.52 52.22 -3.55
CA ASP A 31 7.50 51.57 -4.86
C ASP A 31 8.59 50.49 -4.99
N ASP A 32 9.82 50.79 -4.55
CA ASP A 32 10.95 49.86 -4.61
C ASP A 32 10.75 48.66 -3.66
N ILE A 33 10.21 48.92 -2.46
CA ILE A 33 9.89 47.88 -1.48
C ILE A 33 8.80 46.95 -2.03
N LEU A 34 7.74 47.50 -2.63
CA LEU A 34 6.66 46.71 -3.22
C LEU A 34 7.15 45.85 -4.38
N GLU A 35 8.03 46.37 -5.23
CA GLU A 35 8.61 45.59 -6.32
C GLU A 35 9.52 44.47 -5.80
N ASN A 36 10.32 44.72 -4.75
CA ASN A 36 11.11 43.67 -4.09
C ASN A 36 10.22 42.57 -3.47
N LEU A 37 9.14 42.97 -2.79
CA LEU A 37 8.17 42.02 -2.21
C LEU A 37 7.45 41.22 -3.29
N ARG A 38 7.14 41.83 -4.43
CA ARG A 38 6.52 41.18 -5.59
C ARG A 38 7.48 40.16 -6.21
N GLN A 39 8.75 40.51 -6.40
CA GLN A 39 9.78 39.57 -6.91
C GLN A 39 10.00 38.36 -5.99
N LYS A 40 9.67 38.49 -4.69
CA LYS A 40 9.72 37.39 -3.72
C LYS A 40 8.39 36.65 -3.55
N ASP A 41 7.42 36.91 -4.44
CA ASP A 41 6.06 36.37 -4.40
C ASP A 41 5.34 36.59 -3.05
N LYS A 42 5.72 37.63 -2.30
CA LYS A 42 5.10 37.94 -1.00
C LYS A 42 3.83 38.76 -1.16
N VAL A 43 3.77 39.58 -2.20
CA VAL A 43 2.63 40.42 -2.52
C VAL A 43 2.27 40.32 -3.99
N PHE A 44 0.99 40.52 -4.28
CA PHE A 44 0.45 40.58 -5.64
C PHE A 44 -0.11 41.98 -5.87
N ILE A 45 0.15 42.53 -7.06
CA ILE A 45 -0.30 43.85 -7.46
C ILE A 45 -1.15 43.72 -8.71
N GLU A 46 -2.41 44.13 -8.63
CA GLU A 46 -3.35 44.04 -9.74
C GLU A 46 -4.05 45.39 -9.97
N LYS A 47 -4.38 45.68 -11.23
CA LYS A 47 -5.14 46.86 -11.60
C LYS A 47 -6.64 46.57 -11.54
N LYS A 48 -7.37 47.30 -10.69
CA LYS A 48 -8.84 47.27 -10.61
C LYS A 48 -9.38 48.64 -11.02
N GLY A 49 -9.96 48.70 -12.22
CA GLY A 49 -10.41 49.96 -12.83
C GLY A 49 -9.25 50.92 -13.06
N VAL A 50 -9.27 52.07 -12.40
CA VAL A 50 -8.23 53.13 -12.52
C VAL A 50 -7.13 53.05 -11.45
N ALA A 51 -7.23 52.12 -10.49
CA ALA A 51 -6.31 52.01 -9.37
C ALA A 51 -5.58 50.67 -9.35
N TYR A 52 -4.37 50.66 -8.78
CA TYR A 52 -3.64 49.44 -8.46
C TYR A 52 -3.87 49.08 -7.00
N PHE A 53 -4.16 47.81 -6.74
CA PHE A 53 -4.36 47.24 -5.43
C PHE A 53 -3.26 46.22 -5.14
N VAL A 54 -2.95 46.07 -3.86
CA VAL A 54 -1.89 45.21 -3.35
C VAL A 54 -2.48 44.27 -2.30
N TRP A 55 -2.14 42.98 -2.40
CA TRP A 55 -2.51 41.93 -1.45
C TRP A 55 -1.28 41.14 -1.03
N THR A 56 -1.33 40.51 0.14
CA THR A 56 -0.45 39.37 0.43
C THR A 56 -0.85 38.17 -0.42
N ARG A 57 0.06 37.20 -0.59
CA ARG A 57 -0.22 35.96 -1.33
C ARG A 57 -1.54 35.29 -0.90
N ASP A 58 -1.72 35.08 0.39
CA ASP A 58 -2.85 34.31 0.91
C ASP A 58 -4.16 35.08 0.71
N ASN A 59 -4.16 36.38 0.99
CA ASN A 59 -5.33 37.24 0.76
C ASN A 59 -5.67 37.36 -0.74
N TYR A 60 -4.66 37.33 -1.63
CA TYR A 60 -4.89 37.35 -3.07
C TYR A 60 -5.56 36.07 -3.57
N ILE A 61 -5.15 34.90 -3.06
CA ILE A 61 -5.79 33.62 -3.40
C ILE A 61 -7.26 33.62 -2.94
N LEU A 62 -7.53 34.11 -1.73
CA LEU A 62 -8.90 34.27 -1.23
C LEU A 62 -9.71 35.24 -2.11
N HIS A 63 -9.13 36.39 -2.46
CA HIS A 63 -9.73 37.36 -3.36
C HIS A 63 -10.14 36.72 -4.70
N LEU A 64 -9.23 35.98 -5.34
CA LEU A 64 -9.51 35.28 -6.60
C LEU A 64 -10.57 34.19 -6.45
N THR A 65 -10.57 33.47 -5.34
CA THR A 65 -11.56 32.42 -5.05
C THR A 65 -12.99 32.97 -4.99
N GLU A 66 -13.14 34.17 -4.44
CA GLU A 66 -14.45 34.83 -4.29
C GLU A 66 -14.88 35.60 -5.53
N ASN A 67 -13.94 36.27 -6.22
CA ASN A 67 -14.25 37.26 -7.24
C ASN A 67 -13.97 36.82 -8.69
N ASP A 68 -13.11 35.83 -8.91
CA ASP A 68 -12.76 35.34 -10.25
C ASP A 68 -13.39 33.97 -10.53
N THR A 69 -14.40 33.96 -11.40
CA THR A 69 -15.13 32.74 -11.78
C THR A 69 -14.27 31.74 -12.55
N LYS A 70 -13.29 32.21 -13.33
CA LYS A 70 -12.36 31.33 -14.05
C LYS A 70 -11.39 30.68 -13.08
N PHE A 71 -10.84 31.44 -12.14
CA PHE A 71 -9.99 30.91 -11.08
C PHE A 71 -10.75 29.86 -10.25
N LYS A 72 -11.98 30.16 -9.83
CA LYS A 72 -12.82 29.22 -9.08
C LYS A 72 -13.08 27.91 -9.85
N LEU A 73 -13.36 27.99 -11.16
CA LEU A 73 -13.51 26.82 -12.01
C LEU A 73 -12.23 25.98 -12.05
N MET A 74 -11.08 26.63 -12.29
CA MET A 74 -9.77 25.96 -12.33
C MET A 74 -9.42 25.30 -10.99
N LEU A 75 -9.64 26.01 -9.88
CA LEU A 75 -9.41 25.50 -8.53
C LEU A 75 -10.24 24.24 -8.26
N ASN A 76 -11.53 24.25 -8.60
CA ASN A 76 -12.41 23.10 -8.44
C ASN A 76 -11.96 21.89 -9.26
N MET A 77 -11.45 22.10 -10.49
CA MET A 77 -10.89 21.02 -11.30
C MET A 77 -9.64 20.41 -10.65
N VAL A 78 -8.73 21.24 -10.12
CA VAL A 78 -7.52 20.77 -9.42
C VAL A 78 -7.85 19.99 -8.14
N ILE A 79 -8.85 20.45 -7.38
CA ILE A 79 -9.36 19.73 -6.21
C ILE A 79 -9.94 18.38 -6.62
N GLY A 80 -10.72 18.33 -7.71
CA GLY A 80 -11.25 17.10 -8.28
C GLY A 80 -10.15 16.08 -8.63
N VAL A 81 -9.08 16.54 -9.30
CA VAL A 81 -7.92 15.68 -9.62
C VAL A 81 -7.24 15.18 -8.34
N SER A 82 -7.04 16.05 -7.35
CA SER A 82 -6.45 15.67 -6.06
C SER A 82 -7.26 14.57 -5.36
N HIS A 83 -8.58 14.66 -5.39
CA HIS A 83 -9.47 13.64 -4.85
C HIS A 83 -9.40 12.33 -5.64
N SER A 84 -9.37 12.38 -6.96
CA SER A 84 -9.19 11.18 -7.80
C SER A 84 -7.87 10.48 -7.52
N VAL A 85 -6.77 11.23 -7.36
CA VAL A 85 -5.47 10.67 -7.01
C VAL A 85 -5.49 10.03 -5.61
N ALA A 86 -6.14 10.66 -4.63
CA ALA A 86 -6.28 10.08 -3.29
C ALA A 86 -7.02 8.74 -3.32
N ARG A 87 -8.13 8.64 -4.06
CA ARG A 87 -8.88 7.38 -4.24
C ARG A 87 -8.06 6.31 -4.96
N LEU A 88 -7.28 6.69 -5.97
CA LEU A 88 -6.41 5.74 -6.67
C LEU A 88 -5.32 5.21 -5.74
N LYS A 89 -4.73 6.04 -4.88
CA LYS A 89 -3.76 5.60 -3.87
C LYS A 89 -4.38 4.60 -2.90
N GLU A 90 -5.58 4.88 -2.40
CA GLU A 90 -6.33 3.96 -1.53
C GLU A 90 -6.62 2.63 -2.24
N HIS A 91 -7.13 2.68 -3.47
CA HIS A 91 -7.42 1.48 -4.24
C HIS A 91 -6.15 0.66 -4.53
N THR A 92 -5.04 1.31 -4.85
CA THR A 92 -3.74 0.64 -5.09
C THR A 92 -3.22 0.00 -3.81
N GLN A 93 -3.39 0.65 -2.65
CA GLN A 93 -3.02 0.09 -1.36
C GLN A 93 -3.86 -1.16 -1.03
N ASN A 94 -5.18 -1.11 -1.26
CA ASN A 94 -6.05 -2.26 -1.07
C ASN A 94 -5.66 -3.42 -2.00
N LEU A 95 -5.38 -3.14 -3.28
CA LEU A 95 -4.92 -4.15 -4.24
C LEU A 95 -3.58 -4.77 -3.80
N ARG A 96 -2.67 -3.97 -3.25
CA ARG A 96 -1.41 -4.48 -2.71
C ARG A 96 -1.65 -5.42 -1.53
N GLU A 97 -2.52 -5.06 -0.60
CA GLU A 97 -2.90 -5.91 0.53
C GLU A 97 -3.56 -7.21 0.07
N ASP A 98 -4.42 -7.14 -0.95
CA ASP A 98 -5.03 -8.32 -1.54
C ASP A 98 -4.00 -9.20 -2.28
N MET A 99 -3.02 -8.62 -2.97
CA MET A 99 -1.90 -9.37 -3.55
C MET A 99 -1.04 -10.06 -2.47
N GLU A 100 -0.77 -9.38 -1.36
CA GLU A 100 -0.05 -9.96 -0.21
C GLU A 100 -0.87 -11.12 0.40
N ARG A 101 -2.20 -10.97 0.52
CA ARG A 101 -3.09 -12.07 0.94
C ARG A 101 -3.08 -13.24 -0.03
N ILE A 102 -3.17 -12.99 -1.33
CA ILE A 102 -3.13 -14.04 -2.36
C ILE A 102 -1.78 -14.76 -2.33
N SER A 103 -0.66 -14.05 -2.18
CA SER A 103 0.67 -14.67 -2.09
C SER A 103 0.82 -15.54 -0.83
N LEU A 104 0.23 -15.13 0.30
CA LEU A 104 0.13 -15.98 1.50
C LEU A 104 -0.76 -17.21 1.25
N GLN A 105 -1.77 -17.07 0.39
CA GLN A 105 -2.69 -18.15 0.02
C GLN A 105 -2.08 -19.11 -1.03
N GLU A 106 -1.20 -18.66 -1.91
CA GLU A 106 -0.41 -19.50 -2.82
C GLU A 106 0.69 -20.30 -2.10
N ASN A 107 1.06 -19.90 -0.88
CA ASN A 107 1.92 -20.69 0.01
C ASN A 107 1.16 -21.83 0.73
N LEU A 108 -0.19 -21.81 0.72
CA LEU A 108 -0.97 -23.03 0.89
C LEU A 108 -0.96 -23.76 -0.46
N PRO A 109 -0.45 -25.00 -0.52
CA PRO A 109 -0.26 -25.67 -1.79
C PRO A 109 -1.59 -25.78 -2.52
N GLN A 110 -1.60 -25.25 -3.75
CA GLN A 110 -2.54 -25.64 -4.79
C GLN A 110 -2.63 -27.16 -4.78
N ASN A 111 -3.84 -27.64 -4.47
CA ASN A 111 -4.20 -29.03 -4.40
C ASN A 111 -4.15 -29.63 -5.82
N VAL A 112 -2.95 -29.95 -6.31
CA VAL A 112 -2.78 -31.26 -6.95
C VAL A 112 -2.98 -32.22 -5.79
N ASP A 113 -4.19 -32.77 -5.67
CA ASP A 113 -4.69 -33.48 -4.49
C ASP A 113 -3.60 -34.34 -3.83
N PHE A 114 -2.91 -33.75 -2.85
CA PHE A 114 -1.74 -34.35 -2.22
C PHE A 114 -2.17 -35.62 -1.53
N GLU A 115 -3.36 -35.62 -0.93
CA GLU A 115 -3.98 -36.79 -0.31
C GLU A 115 -4.17 -37.92 -1.33
N ASN A 116 -4.69 -37.65 -2.53
CA ASN A 116 -4.85 -38.69 -3.56
C ASN A 116 -3.51 -39.27 -4.03
N VAL A 117 -2.51 -38.42 -4.29
CA VAL A 117 -1.19 -38.89 -4.74
C VAL A 117 -0.48 -39.66 -3.61
N PHE A 118 -0.59 -39.17 -2.37
CA PHE A 118 -0.05 -39.82 -1.18
C PHE A 118 -0.70 -41.18 -0.95
N ASN A 119 -2.03 -41.27 -1.02
CA ASN A 119 -2.79 -42.52 -0.88
C ASN A 119 -2.45 -43.54 -1.98
N LYS A 120 -2.34 -43.07 -3.22
CA LYS A 120 -1.90 -43.90 -4.34
C LYS A 120 -0.47 -44.44 -4.12
N CYS A 121 0.43 -43.61 -3.62
CA CYS A 121 1.80 -44.05 -3.34
C CYS A 121 1.86 -45.07 -2.20
N ILE A 122 1.05 -44.92 -1.14
CA ILE A 122 0.94 -45.90 -0.06
C ILE A 122 0.39 -47.23 -0.58
N SER A 123 -0.66 -47.21 -1.41
CA SER A 123 -1.25 -48.45 -1.93
C SER A 123 -0.32 -49.20 -2.89
N GLU A 124 0.43 -48.46 -3.72
CA GLU A 124 1.41 -49.06 -4.64
C GLU A 124 2.69 -49.55 -3.96
N ALA A 125 3.14 -48.88 -2.90
CA ALA A 125 4.38 -49.22 -2.20
C ALA A 125 4.16 -50.13 -0.98
N GLY A 126 2.90 -50.48 -0.69
CA GLY A 126 2.49 -51.35 0.39
C GLY A 126 3.22 -52.69 0.36
N THR A 127 3.84 -53.06 1.49
CA THR A 127 4.39 -54.40 1.69
C THR A 127 3.28 -55.39 2.03
N SER A 128 3.55 -56.69 2.03
CA SER A 128 2.58 -57.75 2.39
C SER A 128 2.00 -57.63 3.81
N ILE A 129 2.57 -56.74 4.65
CA ILE A 129 2.14 -56.46 6.03
C ILE A 129 1.40 -55.09 6.11
N GLY A 130 1.23 -54.40 4.99
CA GLY A 130 0.48 -53.14 4.88
C GLY A 130 1.26 -51.88 5.25
N TRP A 131 2.47 -52.00 5.84
CA TRP A 131 3.32 -50.86 6.16
C TRP A 131 4.17 -50.42 4.97
N THR A 132 4.29 -49.10 4.80
CA THR A 132 5.11 -48.47 3.75
C THR A 132 6.14 -47.54 4.37
N PRO A 133 7.44 -47.64 4.01
CA PRO A 133 8.46 -46.68 4.43
C PRO A 133 8.15 -45.27 3.90
N PHE A 134 8.26 -44.25 4.75
CA PHE A 134 8.02 -42.86 4.37
C PHE A 134 8.98 -42.37 3.27
N SER A 135 10.23 -42.85 3.24
CA SER A 135 11.21 -42.48 2.21
C SER A 135 10.73 -42.82 0.80
N LYS A 136 10.11 -44.00 0.62
CA LYS A 136 9.56 -44.45 -0.66
C LYS A 136 8.34 -43.63 -1.10
N VAL A 137 7.46 -43.28 -0.16
CA VAL A 137 6.31 -42.41 -0.44
C VAL A 137 6.80 -41.02 -0.81
N ARG A 138 7.74 -40.47 -0.05
CA ARG A 138 8.35 -39.16 -0.31
C ARG A 138 8.96 -39.10 -1.69
N GLU A 139 9.82 -40.05 -2.07
CA GLU A 139 10.49 -40.07 -3.38
C GLU A 139 9.47 -39.99 -4.52
N LYS A 140 8.47 -40.88 -4.53
CA LYS A 140 7.43 -40.88 -5.56
C LYS A 140 6.59 -39.60 -5.57
N VAL A 141 6.18 -39.10 -4.40
CA VAL A 141 5.34 -37.90 -4.31
C VAL A 141 6.13 -36.65 -4.72
N CYS A 142 7.39 -36.53 -4.32
CA CYS A 142 8.26 -35.42 -4.69
C CYS A 142 8.57 -35.43 -6.19
N GLU A 143 8.82 -36.60 -6.78
CA GLU A 143 8.97 -36.74 -8.24
C GLU A 143 7.68 -36.39 -8.99
N THR A 144 6.52 -36.86 -8.52
CA THR A 144 5.23 -36.67 -9.20
C THR A 144 4.73 -35.23 -9.11
N GLN A 145 4.97 -34.55 -7.99
CA GLN A 145 4.46 -33.21 -7.72
C GLN A 145 5.53 -32.12 -7.71
N ASN A 146 6.78 -32.44 -8.05
CA ASN A 146 7.93 -31.53 -8.02
C ASN A 146 8.06 -30.79 -6.66
N LEU A 147 7.92 -31.54 -5.56
CA LEU A 147 7.98 -31.00 -4.19
C LEU A 147 9.39 -31.13 -3.61
N SER A 148 9.76 -30.19 -2.75
CA SER A 148 10.93 -30.37 -1.88
C SER A 148 10.64 -31.39 -0.77
N LYS A 149 11.72 -32.00 -0.25
CA LYS A 149 11.67 -32.92 0.89
C LYS A 149 10.94 -32.28 2.09
N GLU A 150 11.27 -31.04 2.41
CA GLU A 150 10.71 -30.31 3.56
C GLU A 150 9.21 -30.05 3.37
N LYS A 151 8.80 -29.68 2.15
CA LYS A 151 7.38 -29.43 1.85
C LYS A 151 6.56 -30.72 1.91
N PHE A 152 7.11 -31.84 1.45
CA PHE A 152 6.46 -33.15 1.60
C PHE A 152 6.21 -33.50 3.07
N TYR A 153 7.22 -33.37 3.94
CA TYR A 153 7.07 -33.73 5.35
C TYR A 153 6.09 -32.85 6.10
N SER A 154 6.04 -31.55 5.77
CA SER A 154 5.01 -30.64 6.27
C SER A 154 3.62 -31.12 5.86
N LEU A 155 3.40 -31.39 4.58
CA LEU A 155 2.08 -31.80 4.07
C LEU A 155 1.62 -33.15 4.58
N ALA A 156 2.54 -34.13 4.65
CA ALA A 156 2.25 -35.46 5.17
C ALA A 156 1.91 -35.41 6.67
N SER A 157 2.63 -34.60 7.46
CA SER A 157 2.34 -34.40 8.88
C SER A 157 0.95 -33.79 9.07
N ASP A 158 0.64 -32.73 8.32
CA ASP A 158 -0.67 -32.07 8.37
C ASP A 158 -1.81 -32.99 7.93
N LEU A 159 -1.56 -33.88 6.96
CA LEU A 159 -2.55 -34.85 6.47
C LEU A 159 -2.84 -35.94 7.52
N VAL A 160 -1.79 -36.55 8.07
CA VAL A 160 -1.91 -37.59 9.11
C VAL A 160 -2.54 -37.02 10.38
N GLU A 161 -2.21 -35.78 10.76
CA GLU A 161 -2.78 -35.15 11.93
C GLU A 161 -4.27 -34.80 11.77
N ARG A 162 -4.67 -34.37 10.56
CA ARG A 162 -6.08 -34.09 10.25
C ARG A 162 -6.93 -35.35 10.13
N HIS A 163 -6.35 -36.47 9.70
CA HIS A 163 -7.04 -37.73 9.42
C HIS A 163 -6.48 -38.90 10.23
N ARG A 164 -6.38 -38.75 11.55
CA ARG A 164 -5.83 -39.79 12.45
C ARG A 164 -6.64 -41.09 12.44
N GLU A 165 -7.87 -41.04 11.97
CA GLU A 165 -8.75 -42.18 11.78
C GLU A 165 -8.41 -43.02 10.52
N ARG A 166 -7.65 -42.46 9.57
CA ARG A 166 -7.29 -43.13 8.30
C ARG A 166 -5.84 -43.55 8.23
N TYR A 167 -4.95 -42.88 8.96
CA TYR A 167 -3.52 -43.13 8.88
C TYR A 167 -2.97 -43.65 10.20
N GLU A 168 -2.28 -44.78 10.12
CA GLU A 168 -1.43 -45.27 11.19
C GLU A 168 0.03 -45.00 10.87
N VAL A 169 0.77 -44.52 11.86
CA VAL A 169 2.19 -44.19 11.75
C VAL A 169 2.99 -44.85 12.85
N SER A 170 4.18 -45.34 12.50
CA SER A 170 5.04 -46.09 13.42
C SER A 170 6.43 -45.49 13.52
N SER A 171 6.98 -45.46 14.73
CA SER A 171 8.36 -45.07 14.99
C SER A 171 9.31 -46.16 14.50
N GLY A 172 10.17 -45.82 13.55
CA GLY A 172 11.09 -46.75 12.91
C GLY A 172 11.45 -46.30 11.50
N GLY A 173 12.63 -46.70 11.00
CA GLY A 173 13.12 -46.30 9.68
C GLY A 173 14.19 -45.20 9.71
N GLN A 174 14.82 -44.93 8.56
CA GLN A 174 15.91 -43.94 8.41
C GLN A 174 15.41 -42.52 8.10
N GLU A 175 14.12 -42.33 7.84
CA GLU A 175 13.49 -41.06 7.45
C GLU A 175 12.04 -41.02 7.96
N GLY A 176 11.47 -39.84 8.30
CA GLY A 176 10.13 -39.81 8.89
C GLY A 176 9.52 -38.44 9.23
N ILE A 177 8.23 -38.42 9.57
CA ILE A 177 7.49 -37.25 10.10
C ILE A 177 7.64 -37.15 11.63
N ILE A 178 7.71 -35.92 12.17
CA ILE A 178 7.77 -35.70 13.61
C ILE A 178 6.36 -35.38 14.11
N ILE A 179 5.76 -36.29 14.88
CA ILE A 179 4.46 -36.06 15.53
C ILE A 179 4.68 -36.11 17.03
N ARG A 180 4.28 -35.03 17.73
CA ARG A 180 4.41 -34.91 19.20
C ARG A 180 5.83 -35.19 19.71
N GLY A 181 6.84 -34.81 18.93
CA GLY A 181 8.26 -35.00 19.29
C GLY A 181 8.84 -36.38 18.97
N MET A 182 8.06 -37.31 18.41
CA MET A 182 8.53 -38.63 17.98
C MET A 182 8.65 -38.73 16.45
N VAL A 183 9.75 -39.30 15.97
CA VAL A 183 9.98 -39.53 14.52
C VAL A 183 9.29 -40.81 14.08
N HIS A 184 8.43 -40.73 13.06
CA HIS A 184 7.69 -41.84 12.48
C HIS A 184 8.13 -42.08 11.04
N GLY A 185 8.67 -43.26 10.72
CA GLY A 185 9.23 -43.56 9.40
C GLY A 185 8.52 -44.67 8.63
N PHE A 186 7.38 -45.15 9.13
CA PHE A 186 6.43 -45.97 8.38
C PHE A 186 5.00 -45.43 8.49
N VAL A 187 4.21 -45.60 7.42
CA VAL A 187 2.79 -45.24 7.33
C VAL A 187 1.98 -46.33 6.63
N ARG A 188 0.71 -46.47 7.03
CA ARG A 188 -0.30 -47.26 6.31
C ARG A 188 -1.67 -46.62 6.37
N ASN A 189 -2.51 -46.95 5.41
CA ASN A 189 -3.95 -46.64 5.42
C ASN A 189 -4.69 -47.74 6.21
N VAL A 190 -5.66 -47.36 7.04
CA VAL A 190 -6.41 -48.25 7.96
C VAL A 190 -7.69 -48.77 7.33
#